data_AF-A0A435GZC5-F1
#
_entry.id   AF-A0A435GZC5-F1
#
_cell.length_a   1.000
_cell.length_b   1.000
_cell.length_c   1.000
_cell.angle_alpha   90.00
_cell.angle_beta   90.00
_cell.angle_gamma   90.00
#
_symmetry.space_group_name_H-M   'P 1'
#
loop_
_entity.id
_entity.type
_entity.pdbx_description
1 polymer ?
#
loop_
_entity_poly.entity_id
_entity_poly.type
_entity_poly.pdbx_seq_one_letter_code
_entity_poly.pdbx_strand_id
1 'polypeptide(L)'
;LWRAGRGGGPGWWLALGLVSGVGLYAKLSTGLLLLFGAIWLLSDTRARSRLATPWPWLGLAVFGAVAAPLAAELCRVDFLPLTYAAWRDQWVVAHRSRFYYIGVQMAGLCGFLLVLAISGLLRRSPAPQKPVGRGTLVYLLWMGVGPAILVMVASLFTGAGEAWGAPMYNLAGVVALALLGHRLGAIEMRKLAICALISIVGISGAYAGIRWTKCNLRGRMDAVCWPAQKISDEAEAVWHAATPDRLDIVGGHALIAPLAGLNAYDKPSIFTELNMQYAPWITKERLREHGILLVWPGRDVPSYLQA
;
A
#
# COMPACT_ATOMS: atom_id res chain seq x y z
N LEU A 1 -16.24 7.09 -9.69
CA LEU A 1 -16.84 8.33 -9.16
C LEU A 1 -17.18 9.35 -10.25
N TRP A 2 -16.21 9.92 -10.97
CA TRP A 2 -16.47 10.95 -12.00
C TRP A 2 -17.59 10.60 -13.00
N ARG A 3 -17.51 9.44 -13.66
CA ARG A 3 -18.53 8.98 -14.62
C ARG A 3 -19.91 8.82 -13.97
N ALA A 4 -19.95 8.26 -12.76
CA ALA A 4 -21.19 8.09 -11.99
C ALA A 4 -21.85 9.45 -11.64
N GLY A 5 -21.06 10.41 -11.14
CA GLY A 5 -21.53 11.76 -10.79
C GLY A 5 -21.96 12.61 -11.99
N ARG A 6 -21.44 12.34 -13.19
CA ARG A 6 -21.79 13.07 -14.42
C ARG A 6 -22.91 12.43 -15.26
N GLY A 7 -23.45 11.29 -14.83
CA GLY A 7 -24.60 10.65 -15.48
C GLY A 7 -24.25 9.55 -16.46
N GLY A 8 -23.13 8.84 -16.27
CA GLY A 8 -22.73 7.72 -17.12
C GLY A 8 -23.64 6.48 -17.06
N GLY A 9 -24.72 6.51 -16.26
CA GLY A 9 -25.67 5.41 -16.10
C GLY A 9 -25.51 4.63 -14.78
N PRO A 10 -26.42 3.67 -14.51
CA PRO A 10 -26.49 2.92 -13.26
C PRO A 10 -25.28 2.01 -13.03
N GLY A 11 -24.74 1.39 -14.09
CA GLY A 11 -23.59 0.47 -14.00
C GLY A 11 -22.35 1.09 -13.36
N TRP A 12 -22.13 2.40 -13.52
CA TRP A 12 -20.98 3.07 -12.89
C TRP A 12 -21.12 3.25 -11.38
N TRP A 13 -22.35 3.28 -10.85
CA TRP A 13 -22.58 3.30 -9.41
C TRP A 13 -22.32 1.94 -8.78
N LEU A 14 -22.78 0.87 -9.43
CA LEU A 14 -22.51 -0.51 -8.99
C LEU A 14 -21.01 -0.83 -9.06
N ALA A 15 -20.36 -0.49 -10.18
CA ALA A 15 -18.91 -0.65 -10.33
C ALA A 15 -18.13 0.20 -9.31
N LEU A 16 -18.59 1.42 -9.02
CA LEU A 16 -18.01 2.23 -7.96
C LEU A 16 -18.12 1.54 -6.61
N GLY A 17 -19.29 1.01 -6.25
CA GLY A 17 -19.49 0.28 -4.99
C GLY A 17 -18.57 -0.93 -4.86
N LEU A 18 -18.53 -1.77 -5.90
CA LEU A 18 -17.69 -2.96 -5.95
C LEU A 18 -16.20 -2.63 -5.83
N VAL A 19 -15.69 -1.72 -6.67
CA VAL A 19 -14.26 -1.33 -6.67
C VAL A 19 -13.88 -0.66 -5.36
N SER A 20 -14.79 0.12 -4.77
CA SER A 20 -14.56 0.76 -3.45
C SER A 20 -14.44 -0.29 -2.35
N GLY A 21 -15.29 -1.32 -2.36
CA GLY A 21 -15.27 -2.40 -1.38
C GLY A 21 -14.01 -3.26 -1.52
N VAL A 22 -13.71 -3.72 -2.73
CA VAL A 22 -12.48 -4.47 -3.04
C VAL A 22 -11.22 -3.66 -2.70
N GLY A 23 -11.24 -2.35 -2.95
CA GLY A 23 -10.15 -1.45 -2.62
C GLY A 23 -9.81 -1.39 -1.13
N LEU A 24 -10.78 -1.63 -0.23
CA LEU A 24 -10.52 -1.72 1.22
C LEU A 24 -9.75 -3.00 1.60
N TYR A 25 -10.02 -4.12 0.93
CA TYR A 25 -9.22 -5.35 1.10
C TYR A 25 -7.78 -5.16 0.59
N ALA A 26 -7.59 -4.39 -0.48
CA ALA A 26 -6.26 -4.10 -0.99
C ALA A 26 -5.48 -3.16 -0.05
N LYS A 27 -6.12 -2.08 0.42
CA LYS A 27 -5.51 -1.15 1.39
C LYS A 27 -6.58 -0.34 2.12
N LEU A 28 -6.53 -0.32 3.46
CA LEU A 28 -7.47 0.47 4.28
C LEU A 28 -7.40 1.98 3.99
N SER A 29 -6.26 2.49 3.50
CA SER A 29 -6.14 3.90 3.08
C SER A 29 -7.05 4.28 1.91
N THR A 30 -7.64 3.31 1.21
CA THR A 30 -8.69 3.55 0.22
C THR A 30 -9.88 4.29 0.85
N GLY A 31 -10.19 4.04 2.12
CA GLY A 31 -11.23 4.77 2.85
C GLY A 31 -11.04 6.29 2.82
N LEU A 32 -9.79 6.77 2.88
CA LEU A 32 -9.49 8.20 2.76
C LEU A 32 -9.83 8.75 1.36
N LEU A 33 -9.51 8.01 0.30
CA LEU A 33 -9.87 8.40 -1.08
C LEU A 33 -11.40 8.40 -1.27
N LEU A 34 -12.11 7.44 -0.67
CA LEU A 34 -13.57 7.40 -0.68
C LEU A 34 -14.17 8.59 0.06
N LEU A 35 -13.60 8.98 1.21
CA LEU A 35 -14.01 10.17 1.95
C LEU A 35 -13.86 11.44 1.10
N PHE A 36 -12.72 11.63 0.43
CA PHE A 36 -12.53 12.75 -0.51
C PHE A 36 -13.54 12.71 -1.65
N GLY A 37 -13.81 11.52 -2.18
CA GLY A 37 -14.81 11.32 -3.21
C GLY A 37 -16.22 11.68 -2.75
N ALA A 38 -16.58 11.32 -1.53
CA ALA A 38 -17.87 11.65 -0.92
C ALA A 38 -18.00 13.15 -0.68
N ILE A 39 -16.96 13.81 -0.14
CA ILE A 39 -16.95 15.26 0.06
C ILE A 39 -17.14 15.98 -1.29
N TRP A 40 -16.43 15.54 -2.34
CA TRP A 40 -16.62 16.12 -3.68
C TRP A 40 -18.05 15.90 -4.20
N LEU A 41 -18.59 14.70 -4.03
CA LEU A 41 -19.94 14.36 -4.47
C LEU A 41 -21.01 15.25 -3.82
N LEU A 42 -20.80 15.60 -2.55
CA LEU A 42 -21.68 16.50 -1.78
C LEU A 42 -21.47 17.99 -2.14
N SER A 43 -20.26 18.35 -2.56
CA SER A 43 -19.89 19.74 -2.86
C SER A 43 -20.27 20.18 -4.28
N ASP A 44 -20.19 19.28 -5.27
CA ASP A 44 -20.56 19.57 -6.66
C ASP A 44 -22.09 19.48 -6.83
N THR A 45 -22.73 20.59 -7.20
CA THR A 45 -24.20 20.69 -7.32
C THR A 45 -24.79 19.66 -8.28
N ARG A 46 -24.11 19.41 -9.41
CA ARG A 46 -24.55 18.44 -10.41
C ARG A 46 -24.38 17.01 -9.90
N ALA A 47 -23.26 16.69 -9.26
CA ALA A 47 -23.02 15.37 -8.71
C ALA A 47 -23.98 15.07 -7.53
N ARG A 48 -24.22 16.06 -6.65
CA ARG A 48 -25.17 15.97 -5.54
C ARG A 48 -26.60 15.70 -6.00
N SER A 49 -27.03 16.31 -7.11
CA SER A 49 -28.37 16.06 -7.68
C SER A 49 -28.62 14.58 -8.01
N ARG A 50 -27.55 13.79 -8.26
CA ARG A 50 -27.67 12.36 -8.54
C ARG A 50 -28.00 11.52 -7.30
N LEU A 51 -27.77 12.04 -6.09
CA LEU A 51 -28.16 11.36 -4.85
C LEU A 51 -29.68 11.18 -4.71
N ALA A 52 -30.47 11.98 -5.44
CA ALA A 52 -31.92 11.81 -5.52
C ALA A 52 -32.35 10.60 -6.36
N THR A 53 -31.43 9.94 -7.08
CA THR A 53 -31.72 8.73 -7.85
C THR A 53 -31.44 7.48 -7.01
N PRO A 54 -32.03 6.30 -7.32
CA PRO A 54 -31.78 5.07 -6.56
C PRO A 54 -30.35 4.50 -6.74
N TRP A 55 -29.65 4.87 -7.81
CA TRP A 55 -28.40 4.23 -8.22
C TRP A 55 -27.23 4.41 -7.24
N PRO A 56 -26.97 5.60 -6.65
CA PRO A 56 -25.94 5.76 -5.63
C PRO A 56 -26.18 4.90 -4.40
N TRP A 57 -27.45 4.71 -4.01
CA TRP A 57 -27.82 3.88 -2.86
C TRP A 57 -27.63 2.40 -3.14
N LEU A 58 -27.95 1.94 -4.36
CA LEU A 58 -27.60 0.58 -4.80
C LEU A 58 -26.08 0.37 -4.84
N GLY A 59 -25.31 1.35 -5.33
CA GLY A 59 -23.86 1.32 -5.28
C GLY A 59 -23.32 1.25 -3.84
N LEU A 60 -23.92 2.00 -2.91
CA LEU A 60 -23.59 1.96 -1.49
C LEU A 60 -23.94 0.61 -0.86
N ALA A 61 -25.07 0.00 -1.23
CA ALA A 61 -25.44 -1.34 -0.79
C ALA A 61 -24.43 -2.40 -1.27
N VAL A 62 -24.00 -2.32 -2.53
CA VAL A 62 -22.92 -3.19 -3.06
C VAL A 62 -21.62 -2.99 -2.30
N PHE A 63 -21.22 -1.74 -2.05
CA PHE A 63 -20.05 -1.44 -1.22
C PHE A 63 -20.17 -2.06 0.16
N GLY A 64 -21.31 -1.87 0.83
CA GLY A 64 -21.60 -2.43 2.15
C GLY A 64 -21.52 -3.95 2.16
N ALA A 65 -22.14 -4.62 1.19
CA ALA A 65 -22.10 -6.08 1.06
C ALA A 65 -20.67 -6.62 0.89
N VAL A 66 -19.85 -5.94 0.09
CA VAL A 66 -18.45 -6.33 -0.12
C VAL A 66 -17.58 -6.02 1.09
N ALA A 67 -17.78 -4.87 1.74
CA ALA A 67 -16.99 -4.42 2.88
C ALA A 67 -17.41 -5.05 4.22
N ALA A 68 -18.62 -5.61 4.32
CA ALA A 68 -19.15 -6.16 5.58
C ALA A 68 -18.31 -7.29 6.17
N PRO A 69 -17.84 -8.30 5.41
CA PRO A 69 -16.97 -9.34 5.96
C PRO A 69 -15.66 -8.75 6.51
N LEU A 70 -15.06 -7.80 5.80
CA LEU A 70 -13.87 -7.09 6.28
C LEU A 70 -14.15 -6.32 7.58
N ALA A 71 -15.29 -5.63 7.67
CA ALA A 71 -15.66 -4.88 8.87
C ALA A 71 -15.88 -5.81 10.08
N ALA A 72 -16.53 -6.96 9.86
CA ALA A 72 -16.73 -7.97 10.89
C ALA A 72 -15.39 -8.54 11.38
N GLU A 73 -14.49 -8.87 10.45
CA GLU A 73 -13.15 -9.36 10.79
C GLU A 73 -12.32 -8.30 11.54
N LEU A 74 -12.36 -7.03 11.11
CA LEU A 74 -11.70 -5.95 11.82
C LEU A 74 -12.18 -5.81 13.26
N CYS A 75 -13.48 -5.98 13.52
CA CYS A 75 -14.01 -5.99 14.88
C CYS A 75 -13.53 -7.22 15.66
N ARG A 76 -13.48 -8.40 15.00
CA ARG A 76 -13.03 -9.66 15.62
C ARG A 76 -11.55 -9.62 16.05
N VAL A 77 -10.71 -8.88 15.32
CA VAL A 77 -9.29 -8.71 15.64
C VAL A 77 -8.98 -7.39 16.34
N ASP A 78 -9.96 -6.76 16.98
CA ASP A 78 -9.79 -5.50 17.75
C ASP A 78 -9.09 -4.38 16.96
N PHE A 79 -9.42 -4.28 15.67
CA PHE A 79 -8.85 -3.30 14.74
C PHE A 79 -7.32 -3.34 14.66
N LEU A 80 -6.73 -4.52 14.77
CA LEU A 80 -5.28 -4.76 14.73
C LEU A 80 -4.52 -3.98 13.64
N PRO A 81 -5.00 -3.87 12.37
CA PRO A 81 -4.29 -3.07 11.36
C PRO A 81 -4.22 -1.57 11.70
N LEU A 82 -5.21 -1.04 12.41
CA LEU A 82 -5.24 0.37 12.84
C LEU A 82 -4.31 0.60 14.04
N THR A 83 -4.25 -0.33 14.99
CA THR A 83 -3.31 -0.23 16.12
C THR A 83 -1.86 -0.38 15.66
N TYR A 84 -1.58 -1.26 14.70
CA TYR A 84 -0.29 -1.36 14.03
C TYR A 84 0.10 -0.04 13.33
N ALA A 85 -0.84 0.58 12.61
CA ALA A 85 -0.58 1.87 11.96
C ALA A 85 -0.27 2.97 12.98
N ALA A 86 -1.04 3.04 14.08
CA ALA A 86 -0.82 4.00 15.15
C ALA A 86 0.53 3.80 15.85
N TRP A 87 0.90 2.56 16.17
CA TRP A 87 2.20 2.23 16.74
C TRP A 87 3.36 2.65 15.81
N ARG A 88 3.22 2.40 14.51
CA ARG A 88 4.24 2.77 13.53
C ARG A 88 4.36 4.28 13.36
N ASP A 89 3.24 5.01 13.39
CA ASP A 89 3.25 6.48 13.32
C ASP A 89 3.86 7.08 14.61
N GLN A 90 3.58 6.51 15.80
CA GLN A 90 4.25 6.90 17.04
C GLN A 90 5.77 6.69 16.98
N TRP A 91 6.23 5.58 16.40
CA TRP A 91 7.65 5.33 16.19
C TRP A 91 8.29 6.44 15.33
N VAL A 92 7.61 6.89 14.28
CA VAL A 92 8.06 8.00 13.42
C VAL A 92 8.12 9.30 14.22
N VAL A 93 7.10 9.63 15.03
CA VAL A 93 7.15 10.82 15.90
C VAL A 93 8.36 10.79 16.83
N ALA A 94 8.65 9.62 17.42
CA ALA A 94 9.75 9.47 18.38
C ALA A 94 11.14 9.51 17.74
N HIS A 95 11.30 9.04 16.51
CA HIS A 95 12.61 8.84 15.88
C HIS A 95 12.89 9.72 14.66
N ARG A 96 11.90 10.51 14.19
CA ARG A 96 12.02 11.34 12.99
C ARG A 96 11.53 12.76 13.24
N SER A 97 12.02 13.68 12.41
CA SER A 97 11.51 15.05 12.38
C SER A 97 10.06 15.09 11.93
N ARG A 98 9.26 16.04 12.44
CA ARG A 98 7.89 16.31 11.98
C ARG A 98 7.83 16.68 10.49
N PHE A 99 8.94 17.17 9.92
CA PHE A 99 9.07 17.48 8.49
C PHE A 99 9.54 16.29 7.65
N TYR A 100 9.81 15.13 8.26
CA TYR A 100 10.33 13.96 7.56
C TYR A 100 9.41 13.54 6.40
N TYR A 101 8.11 13.37 6.68
CA TYR A 101 7.15 12.98 5.66
C TYR A 101 7.10 13.98 4.50
N ILE A 102 7.03 15.28 4.82
CA ILE A 102 7.02 16.37 3.85
C ILE A 102 8.30 16.31 2.99
N GLY A 103 9.47 16.16 3.61
CA GLY A 103 10.74 16.05 2.90
C GLY A 103 10.77 14.87 1.92
N VAL A 104 10.28 13.71 2.33
CA VAL A 104 10.20 12.52 1.46
C VAL A 104 9.24 12.75 0.29
N GLN A 105 8.05 13.33 0.55
CA GLN A 105 7.10 13.64 -0.53
C GLN A 105 7.64 14.70 -1.49
N MET A 106 8.32 15.74 -0.99
CA MET A 106 8.95 16.76 -1.82
C MET A 106 10.06 16.16 -2.67
N ALA A 107 10.88 15.26 -2.13
CA ALA A 107 11.90 14.55 -2.91
C ALA A 107 11.27 13.74 -4.05
N GLY A 108 10.16 13.02 -3.79
CA GLY A 108 9.41 12.30 -4.82
C GLY A 108 8.82 13.22 -5.89
N LEU A 109 8.22 14.33 -5.48
CA LEU A 109 7.66 15.34 -6.39
C LEU A 109 8.74 16.05 -7.22
N CYS A 110 9.94 16.25 -6.68
CA CYS A 110 11.07 16.79 -7.43
C CYS A 110 11.44 15.89 -8.62
N GLY A 111 11.46 14.57 -8.44
CA GLY A 111 11.68 13.63 -9.55
C GLY A 111 10.59 13.73 -10.62
N PHE A 112 9.34 13.84 -10.20
CA PHE A 112 8.22 14.06 -11.12
C PHE A 112 8.35 15.38 -11.91
N LEU A 113 8.67 16.49 -11.23
CA LEU A 113 8.88 17.79 -11.88
C LEU A 113 10.08 17.77 -12.81
N LEU A 114 11.15 17.07 -12.46
CA LEU A 114 12.34 16.90 -13.31
C LEU A 114 11.99 16.19 -14.61
N VAL A 115 11.21 15.11 -14.55
CA VAL A 115 10.73 14.39 -15.76
C VAL A 115 9.90 15.33 -16.64
N LEU A 116 8.99 16.11 -16.06
CA LEU A 116 8.20 17.10 -16.81
C LEU A 116 9.08 18.20 -17.43
N ALA A 117 10.10 18.66 -16.70
CA ALA A 117 11.05 19.67 -17.17
C ALA A 117 11.86 19.17 -18.37
N ILE A 118 12.49 17.99 -18.26
CA ILE A 118 13.30 17.37 -19.32
C ILE A 118 12.46 17.07 -20.56
N SER A 119 11.22 16.63 -20.34
CA SER A 119 10.27 16.37 -21.43
C SER A 119 9.77 17.63 -22.14
N GLY A 120 10.09 18.82 -21.61
CA GLY A 120 9.72 20.11 -22.20
C GLY A 120 8.34 20.62 -21.78
N LEU A 121 7.62 19.89 -20.92
CA LEU A 121 6.25 20.21 -20.51
C LEU A 121 6.15 21.46 -19.63
N LEU A 122 7.23 21.84 -18.93
CA LEU A 122 7.28 23.05 -18.10
C LEU A 122 7.72 24.31 -18.86
N ARG A 123 8.02 24.22 -20.16
CA ARG A 123 8.38 25.40 -20.97
C ARG A 123 7.19 26.35 -21.13
N ARG A 124 7.45 27.65 -21.30
CA ARG A 124 6.39 28.61 -21.62
C ARG A 124 5.76 28.25 -22.97
N SER A 125 4.44 28.22 -23.01
CA SER A 125 3.66 27.94 -24.22
C SER A 125 2.40 28.80 -24.24
N PRO A 126 1.81 29.04 -25.42
CA PRO A 126 0.54 29.75 -25.55
C PRO A 126 -0.56 29.07 -24.73
N ALA A 127 -1.56 29.85 -24.32
CA ALA A 127 -2.71 29.31 -23.62
C ALA A 127 -3.42 28.24 -24.47
N PRO A 128 -3.97 27.17 -23.84
CA PRO A 128 -4.68 26.13 -24.55
C PRO A 128 -5.92 26.69 -25.25
N GLN A 129 -6.14 26.31 -26.52
CA GLN A 129 -7.31 26.72 -27.29
C GLN A 129 -8.63 26.24 -26.67
N LYS A 130 -8.60 25.06 -26.02
CA LYS A 130 -9.75 24.50 -25.28
C LYS A 130 -9.29 24.14 -23.86
N PRO A 131 -9.44 25.02 -22.87
CA PRO A 131 -9.08 24.71 -21.50
C PRO A 131 -10.00 23.62 -20.95
N VAL A 132 -9.46 22.80 -20.03
CA VAL A 132 -10.25 21.84 -19.28
C VAL A 132 -11.32 22.60 -18.49
N GLY A 133 -12.58 22.17 -18.62
CA GLY A 133 -13.70 22.82 -17.93
C GLY A 133 -13.46 22.88 -16.42
N ARG A 134 -13.78 24.03 -15.80
CA ARG A 134 -13.51 24.34 -14.38
C ARG A 134 -13.91 23.20 -13.42
N GLY A 135 -15.10 22.63 -13.58
CA GLY A 135 -15.57 21.54 -12.71
C GLY A 135 -14.75 20.25 -12.84
N THR A 136 -14.21 19.96 -14.03
CA THR A 136 -13.30 18.82 -14.25
C THR A 136 -11.95 19.08 -13.61
N LEU A 137 -11.41 20.29 -13.78
CA LEU A 137 -10.13 20.65 -13.18
C LEU A 137 -10.21 20.63 -11.64
N VAL A 138 -11.29 21.16 -11.05
CA VAL A 138 -11.52 21.12 -9.60
C VAL A 138 -11.58 19.68 -9.10
N TYR A 139 -12.30 18.78 -9.78
CA TYR A 139 -12.33 17.37 -9.41
C TYR A 139 -10.95 16.72 -9.48
N LEU A 140 -10.19 16.96 -10.56
CA LEU A 140 -8.87 16.37 -10.74
C LEU A 140 -7.89 16.86 -9.67
N LEU A 141 -7.88 18.16 -9.36
CA LEU A 141 -7.05 18.71 -8.28
C LEU A 141 -7.47 18.16 -6.92
N TRP A 142 -8.78 18.12 -6.65
CA TRP A 142 -9.34 17.61 -5.40
C TRP A 142 -8.97 16.15 -5.18
N MET A 143 -9.22 15.28 -6.16
CA MET A 143 -8.96 13.84 -6.03
C MET A 143 -7.49 13.47 -6.24
N GLY A 144 -6.73 14.26 -7.00
CA GLY A 144 -5.36 13.91 -7.39
C GLY A 144 -4.24 14.55 -6.58
N VAL A 145 -4.52 15.63 -5.86
CA VAL A 145 -3.55 16.28 -4.98
C VAL A 145 -4.12 16.48 -3.57
N GLY A 146 -5.44 16.60 -3.42
CA GLY A 146 -6.11 16.81 -2.13
C GLY A 146 -5.75 15.78 -1.04
N PRO A 147 -5.88 14.46 -1.28
CA PRO A 147 -5.51 13.45 -0.29
C PRO A 147 -4.05 13.55 0.14
N ALA A 148 -3.14 13.79 -0.82
CA ALA A 148 -1.72 13.93 -0.55
C ALA A 148 -1.43 15.17 0.32
N ILE A 149 -2.04 16.31 0.01
CA ILE A 149 -1.93 17.53 0.81
C ILE A 149 -2.46 17.31 2.22
N LEU A 150 -3.62 16.66 2.37
CA LEU A 150 -4.19 16.40 3.68
C LEU A 150 -3.27 15.53 4.53
N VAL A 151 -2.75 14.42 3.99
CA VAL A 151 -1.80 13.57 4.73
C VAL A 151 -0.52 14.34 5.05
N MET A 152 -0.05 15.19 4.14
CA MET A 152 1.12 16.03 4.36
C MET A 152 0.92 17.02 5.52
N VAL A 153 -0.26 17.65 5.61
CA VAL A 153 -0.63 18.52 6.73
C VAL A 153 -0.82 17.72 8.01
N ALA A 154 -1.54 16.59 7.95
CA ALA A 154 -1.78 15.72 9.10
C ALA A 154 -0.48 15.15 9.66
N SER A 155 0.52 14.88 8.82
CA SER A 155 1.82 14.32 9.21
C SER A 155 2.57 15.19 10.23
N LEU A 156 2.31 16.52 10.24
CA LEU A 156 2.88 17.45 11.22
C LEU A 156 2.42 17.16 12.65
N PHE A 157 1.28 16.47 12.80
CA PHE A 157 0.64 16.17 14.07
C PHE A 157 0.64 14.68 14.40
N THR A 158 0.53 13.80 13.39
CA THR A 158 0.31 12.36 13.59
C THR A 158 1.56 11.51 13.45
N GLY A 159 2.65 12.02 12.86
CA GLY A 159 3.85 11.22 12.55
C GLY A 159 3.66 10.24 11.39
N ALA A 160 2.85 10.59 10.39
CA ALA A 160 2.61 9.72 9.24
C ALA A 160 3.94 9.28 8.58
N GLY A 161 4.17 7.98 8.49
CA GLY A 161 5.32 7.41 7.76
C GLY A 161 5.17 7.43 6.23
N GLU A 162 6.26 7.13 5.52
CA GLU A 162 6.34 7.17 4.04
C GLU A 162 5.26 6.31 3.33
N ALA A 163 4.86 5.20 3.97
CA ALA A 163 3.89 4.25 3.42
C ALA A 163 2.47 4.83 3.20
N TRP A 164 2.16 5.97 3.84
CA TRP A 164 0.90 6.69 3.65
C TRP A 164 0.85 7.44 2.31
N GLY A 165 1.99 7.82 1.74
CA GLY A 165 2.06 8.70 0.56
C GLY A 165 1.71 8.02 -0.75
N ALA A 166 2.23 6.80 -1.00
CA ALA A 166 2.10 6.12 -2.29
C ALA A 166 0.68 6.12 -2.92
N PRO A 167 -0.40 5.73 -2.21
CA PRO A 167 -1.75 5.72 -2.79
C PRO A 167 -2.36 7.11 -3.01
N MET A 168 -1.78 8.17 -2.43
CA MET A 168 -2.35 9.53 -2.46
C MET A 168 -2.03 10.29 -3.76
N TYR A 169 -1.05 9.82 -4.54
CA TYR A 169 -0.60 10.46 -5.79
C TYR A 169 -1.14 9.79 -7.06
N ASN A 170 -2.07 8.84 -6.94
CA ASN A 170 -2.56 8.01 -8.06
C ASN A 170 -3.09 8.81 -9.26
N LEU A 171 -3.60 10.03 -9.04
CA LEU A 171 -4.11 10.90 -10.11
C LEU A 171 -3.22 12.13 -10.39
N ALA A 172 -2.07 12.27 -9.74
CA ALA A 172 -1.16 13.41 -9.94
C ALA A 172 -0.67 13.52 -11.40
N GLY A 173 -0.40 12.38 -12.05
CA GLY A 173 -0.10 12.34 -13.48
C GLY A 173 -1.25 12.83 -14.36
N VAL A 174 -2.50 12.47 -14.02
CA VAL A 174 -3.69 12.93 -14.74
C VAL A 174 -3.90 14.44 -14.55
N VAL A 175 -3.63 14.96 -13.37
CA VAL A 175 -3.63 16.41 -13.10
C VAL A 175 -2.59 17.12 -13.98
N ALA A 176 -1.36 16.59 -14.06
CA ALA A 176 -0.33 17.15 -14.93
C ALA A 176 -0.75 17.11 -16.42
N LEU A 177 -1.38 16.03 -16.88
CA LEU A 177 -1.92 15.95 -18.25
C LEU A 177 -3.06 16.94 -18.47
N ALA A 178 -3.93 17.16 -17.49
CA ALA A 178 -5.01 18.14 -17.62
C ALA A 178 -4.48 19.58 -17.73
N LEU A 179 -3.37 19.89 -17.04
CA LEU A 179 -2.76 21.22 -17.04
C LEU A 179 -1.80 21.44 -18.22
N LEU A 180 -1.01 20.43 -18.56
CA LEU A 180 0.14 20.53 -19.47
C LEU A 180 -0.06 19.72 -20.76
N GLY A 181 -1.10 18.89 -20.86
CA GLY A 181 -1.29 17.96 -21.97
C GLY A 181 -1.47 18.64 -23.34
N HIS A 182 -1.92 19.90 -23.37
CA HIS A 182 -1.95 20.70 -24.60
C HIS A 182 -0.56 20.94 -25.21
N ARG A 183 0.52 20.70 -24.45
CA ARG A 183 1.91 20.83 -24.87
C ARG A 183 2.52 19.51 -25.33
N LEU A 184 1.77 18.40 -25.26
CA LEU A 184 2.26 17.09 -25.70
C LEU A 184 2.22 16.99 -27.23
N GLY A 185 3.32 17.39 -27.87
CA GLY A 185 3.63 17.00 -29.24
C GLY A 185 4.24 15.60 -29.30
N ALA A 186 4.52 15.12 -30.52
CA ALA A 186 5.18 13.83 -30.74
C ALA A 186 6.58 13.77 -30.10
N ILE A 187 7.31 14.89 -30.11
CA ILE A 187 8.66 14.99 -29.55
C ILE A 187 8.61 14.93 -28.02
N GLU A 188 7.74 15.72 -27.39
CA GLU A 188 7.55 15.78 -25.94
C GLU A 188 7.05 14.43 -25.41
N MET A 189 6.13 13.78 -26.12
CA MET A 189 5.65 12.43 -25.79
C MET A 189 6.77 11.40 -25.86
N ARG A 190 7.63 11.45 -26.90
CA ARG A 190 8.79 10.56 -27.00
C ARG A 190 9.78 10.80 -25.87
N LYS A 191 10.09 12.06 -25.55
CA LYS A 191 10.96 12.40 -24.42
C LYS A 191 10.39 11.91 -23.09
N LEU A 192 9.09 12.10 -22.87
CA LEU A 192 8.38 11.63 -21.68
C LEU A 192 8.45 10.11 -21.56
N ALA A 193 8.19 9.37 -22.65
CA ALA A 193 8.29 7.92 -22.68
C ALA A 193 9.71 7.42 -22.39
N ILE A 194 10.74 8.07 -22.97
CA ILE A 194 12.15 7.74 -22.70
C ILE A 194 12.49 8.04 -21.24
N CYS A 195 12.10 9.20 -20.70
CA CYS A 195 12.34 9.54 -19.29
C CYS A 195 11.64 8.56 -18.34
N ALA A 196 10.41 8.15 -18.66
CA ALA A 196 9.68 7.16 -17.88
C ALA A 196 10.39 5.80 -17.92
N LEU A 197 10.83 5.35 -19.10
CA LEU A 197 11.58 4.09 -19.25
C LEU A 197 12.90 4.13 -18.48
N ILE A 198 13.68 5.20 -18.60
CA ILE A 198 14.92 5.40 -17.85
C ILE A 198 14.65 5.44 -16.35
N SER A 199 13.56 6.07 -15.91
CA SER A 199 13.20 6.11 -14.49
C SER A 199 12.85 4.72 -13.98
N ILE A 200 12.04 3.96 -14.71
CA ILE A 200 11.64 2.59 -14.33
C ILE A 200 12.86 1.67 -14.28
N VAL A 201 13.63 1.61 -15.37
CA VAL A 201 14.81 0.73 -15.48
C VAL A 201 15.91 1.18 -14.54
N GLY A 202 16.16 2.48 -14.45
CA GLY A 202 17.19 3.07 -13.60
C GLY A 202 16.91 2.90 -12.12
N ILE A 203 15.69 3.21 -11.65
CA ILE A 203 15.33 3.03 -10.23
C ILE A 203 15.29 1.54 -9.87
N SER A 204 14.69 0.69 -10.71
CA SER A 204 14.64 -0.75 -10.45
C SER A 204 16.03 -1.37 -10.46
N GLY A 205 16.87 -0.99 -11.42
CA GLY A 205 18.26 -1.44 -11.53
C GLY A 205 19.13 -0.94 -10.37
N ALA A 206 19.00 0.33 -9.98
CA ALA A 206 19.70 0.89 -8.82
C ALA A 206 19.27 0.19 -7.53
N TYR A 207 17.97 -0.07 -7.35
CA TYR A 207 17.46 -0.82 -6.21
C TYR A 207 18.04 -2.24 -6.20
N ALA A 208 17.96 -2.98 -7.31
CA ALA A 208 18.53 -4.31 -7.44
C ALA A 208 20.04 -4.32 -7.14
N GLY A 209 20.80 -3.38 -7.70
CA GLY A 209 22.23 -3.23 -7.46
C GLY A 209 22.55 -2.93 -5.99
N ILE A 210 21.86 -1.96 -5.37
CA ILE A 210 22.04 -1.63 -3.95
C ILE A 210 21.76 -2.85 -3.06
N ARG A 211 20.67 -3.58 -3.32
CA ARG A 211 20.32 -4.78 -2.57
C ARG A 211 21.36 -5.86 -2.77
N TRP A 212 21.73 -6.17 -4.01
CA TRP A 212 22.75 -7.16 -4.32
C TRP A 212 24.10 -6.84 -3.65
N THR A 213 24.56 -5.58 -3.73
CA THR A 213 25.80 -5.14 -3.07
C THR A 213 25.71 -5.27 -1.55
N LYS A 214 24.57 -4.90 -0.94
CA LYS A 214 24.38 -5.05 0.51
C LYS A 214 24.44 -6.51 0.95
N CYS A 215 23.75 -7.40 0.22
CA CYS A 215 23.67 -8.82 0.54
C CYS A 215 25.03 -9.52 0.32
N ASN A 216 25.66 -9.33 -0.85
CA ASN A 216 26.79 -10.15 -1.28
C ASN A 216 28.16 -9.55 -0.93
N LEU A 217 28.30 -8.22 -0.94
CA LEU A 217 29.61 -7.58 -0.71
C LEU A 217 29.78 -7.04 0.71
N ARG A 218 28.72 -6.46 1.29
CA ARG A 218 28.78 -5.85 2.63
C ARG A 218 28.35 -6.78 3.76
N GLY A 219 27.95 -8.01 3.44
CA GLY A 219 27.50 -9.00 4.42
C GLY A 219 26.31 -8.56 5.28
N ARG A 220 25.52 -7.58 4.84
CA ARG A 220 24.33 -7.12 5.58
C ARG A 220 23.15 -8.04 5.26
N MET A 221 22.70 -8.79 6.26
CA MET A 221 21.54 -9.68 6.20
C MET A 221 20.22 -8.92 6.37
N ASP A 222 19.96 -7.95 5.48
CA ASP A 222 18.61 -7.36 5.40
C ASP A 222 17.61 -8.46 4.97
N ALA A 223 16.31 -8.32 5.30
CA ALA A 223 15.28 -9.36 5.04
C ALA A 223 15.33 -10.01 3.64
N VAL A 224 15.54 -9.23 2.57
CA VAL A 224 15.59 -9.71 1.17
C VAL A 224 16.84 -10.56 0.85
N CYS A 225 17.87 -10.51 1.69
CA CYS A 225 19.13 -11.22 1.49
C CYS A 225 19.11 -12.65 2.02
N TRP A 226 18.14 -13.00 2.86
CA TRP A 226 18.10 -14.30 3.51
C TRP A 226 17.73 -15.40 2.51
N PRO A 227 18.42 -16.56 2.54
CA PRO A 227 18.13 -17.68 1.65
C PRO A 227 16.87 -18.43 2.14
N ALA A 228 15.70 -17.83 1.96
CA ALA A 228 14.42 -18.34 2.48
C ALA A 228 14.17 -19.81 2.12
N GLN A 229 14.48 -20.22 0.87
CA GLN A 229 14.33 -21.62 0.45
C GLN A 229 15.18 -22.55 1.30
N LYS A 230 16.48 -22.29 1.43
CA LYS A 230 17.38 -23.15 2.23
C LYS A 230 16.98 -23.23 3.70
N ILE A 231 16.47 -22.12 4.24
CA ILE A 231 15.98 -22.08 5.63
C ILE A 231 14.71 -22.91 5.78
N SER A 232 13.80 -22.86 4.80
CA SER A 232 12.61 -23.70 4.77
C SER A 232 12.98 -25.19 4.64
N ASP A 233 13.85 -25.53 3.68
CA ASP A 233 14.28 -26.91 3.43
C ASP A 233 14.92 -27.53 4.69
N GLU A 234 15.79 -26.77 5.37
CA GLU A 234 16.44 -27.22 6.61
C GLU A 234 15.44 -27.35 7.75
N ALA A 235 14.50 -26.40 7.88
CA ALA A 235 13.48 -26.45 8.92
C ALA A 235 12.57 -27.68 8.77
N GLU A 236 12.18 -28.03 7.54
CA GLU A 236 11.44 -29.25 7.24
C GLU A 236 12.27 -30.51 7.50
N ALA A 237 13.54 -30.52 7.10
CA ALA A 237 14.42 -31.65 7.37
C ALA A 237 14.58 -31.92 8.87
N VAL A 238 14.77 -30.87 9.67
CA VAL A 238 14.83 -30.96 11.14
C VAL A 238 13.53 -31.47 11.73
N TRP A 239 12.38 -31.00 11.24
CA TRP A 239 11.08 -31.47 11.70
C TRP A 239 10.86 -32.95 11.38
N HIS A 240 11.07 -33.36 10.12
CA HIS A 240 10.85 -34.73 9.67
C HIS A 240 11.85 -35.74 10.26
N ALA A 241 13.02 -35.28 10.70
CA ALA A 241 13.95 -36.11 11.45
C ALA A 241 13.43 -36.43 12.86
N ALA A 242 12.62 -35.55 13.45
CA ALA A 242 12.06 -35.72 14.80
C ALA A 242 10.67 -36.36 14.79
N THR A 243 9.86 -36.08 13.76
CA THR A 243 8.44 -36.50 13.69
C THR A 243 8.09 -36.94 12.27
N PRO A 244 7.40 -38.08 12.08
CA PRO A 244 6.97 -38.52 10.74
C PRO A 244 5.84 -37.65 10.15
N ASP A 245 5.21 -36.81 10.95
CA ASP A 245 4.09 -35.96 10.56
C ASP A 245 4.53 -34.74 9.76
N ARG A 246 3.58 -34.16 9.02
CA ARG A 246 3.72 -32.91 8.27
C ARG A 246 4.06 -31.74 9.20
N LEU A 247 4.95 -30.85 8.79
CA LEU A 247 5.19 -29.58 9.48
C LEU A 247 3.98 -28.66 9.32
N ASP A 248 3.18 -28.52 10.38
CA ASP A 248 1.93 -27.74 10.33
C ASP A 248 2.07 -26.31 10.87
N ILE A 249 2.96 -26.09 11.86
CA ILE A 249 3.12 -24.79 12.52
C ILE A 249 4.61 -24.46 12.70
N VAL A 250 4.99 -23.25 12.28
CA VAL A 250 6.32 -22.69 12.51
C VAL A 250 6.21 -21.38 13.26
N GLY A 251 6.96 -21.20 14.33
CA GLY A 251 7.00 -19.97 15.11
C GLY A 251 8.40 -19.61 15.58
N GLY A 252 8.53 -18.46 16.24
CA GLY A 252 9.77 -18.03 16.86
C GLY A 252 10.17 -16.60 16.48
N HIS A 253 11.44 -16.40 16.16
CA HIS A 253 11.97 -15.06 15.90
C HIS A 253 11.24 -14.39 14.72
N ALA A 254 10.79 -13.14 14.92
CA ALA A 254 9.92 -12.40 13.99
C ALA A 254 10.44 -12.29 12.55
N LEU A 255 11.76 -12.35 12.35
CA LEU A 255 12.39 -12.34 11.02
C LEU A 255 12.64 -13.75 10.44
N ILE A 256 12.99 -14.73 11.27
CA ILE A 256 13.52 -16.03 10.78
C ILE A 256 12.42 -17.08 10.68
N ALA A 257 11.52 -17.16 11.65
CA ALA A 257 10.43 -18.12 11.61
C ALA A 257 9.56 -17.99 10.34
N PRO A 258 9.22 -16.77 9.84
CA PRO A 258 8.54 -16.65 8.56
C PRO A 258 9.34 -17.21 7.38
N LEU A 259 10.67 -17.09 7.39
CA LEU A 259 11.53 -17.62 6.32
C LEU A 259 11.56 -19.16 6.30
N ALA A 260 11.39 -19.80 7.46
CA ALA A 260 11.28 -21.25 7.56
C ALA A 260 9.92 -21.79 7.07
N GLY A 261 8.85 -20.99 7.15
CA GLY A 261 7.52 -21.42 6.70
C GLY A 261 7.15 -20.99 5.28
N LEU A 262 7.69 -19.89 4.77
CA LEU A 262 7.20 -19.25 3.54
C LEU A 262 7.36 -20.12 2.29
N ASN A 263 8.48 -20.84 2.18
CA ASN A 263 8.82 -21.66 1.02
C ASN A 263 8.87 -23.16 1.33
N ALA A 264 8.45 -23.56 2.53
CA ALA A 264 8.38 -24.95 2.93
C ALA A 264 7.35 -25.71 2.07
N TYR A 265 7.69 -26.93 1.68
CA TYR A 265 6.84 -27.81 0.89
C TYR A 265 5.51 -28.09 1.60
N ASP A 266 5.58 -28.33 2.91
CA ASP A 266 4.47 -28.60 3.82
C ASP A 266 3.61 -27.37 4.11
N LYS A 267 3.99 -26.16 3.66
CA LYS A 267 3.20 -24.91 3.82
C LYS A 267 2.63 -24.73 5.23
N PRO A 268 3.47 -24.71 6.28
CA PRO A 268 3.02 -24.53 7.64
C PRO A 268 2.38 -23.16 7.86
N SER A 269 1.50 -23.08 8.86
CA SER A 269 1.02 -21.81 9.38
C SER A 269 2.14 -21.11 10.17
N ILE A 270 2.41 -19.85 9.82
CA ILE A 270 3.42 -19.04 10.52
C ILE A 270 2.80 -18.43 11.77
N PHE A 271 3.29 -18.81 12.94
CA PHE A 271 2.88 -18.28 14.25
C PHE A 271 3.62 -16.98 14.58
N THR A 272 3.21 -15.91 13.91
CA THR A 272 3.82 -14.58 13.99
C THR A 272 3.93 -14.10 15.45
N GLU A 273 5.17 -13.87 15.88
CA GLU A 273 5.53 -13.43 17.24
C GLU A 273 4.95 -14.31 18.37
N LEU A 274 4.60 -15.58 18.05
CA LEU A 274 3.94 -16.50 18.98
C LEU A 274 2.67 -15.91 19.63
N ASN A 275 1.99 -15.01 18.92
CA ASN A 275 0.82 -14.30 19.41
C ASN A 275 -0.44 -14.72 18.64
N MET A 276 -1.40 -15.34 19.35
CA MET A 276 -2.66 -15.81 18.76
C MET A 276 -3.54 -14.67 18.23
N GLN A 277 -3.31 -13.42 18.66
CA GLN A 277 -3.98 -12.26 18.06
C GLN A 277 -3.50 -11.98 16.63
N TYR A 278 -2.22 -12.26 16.34
CA TYR A 278 -1.64 -12.07 15.00
C TYR A 278 -1.87 -13.26 14.07
N ALA A 279 -2.09 -14.45 14.63
CA ALA A 279 -2.42 -15.68 13.91
C ALA A 279 -3.64 -16.38 14.54
N PRO A 280 -4.86 -15.82 14.43
CA PRO A 280 -6.06 -16.32 15.12
C PRO A 280 -6.53 -17.71 14.65
N TRP A 281 -5.97 -18.23 13.56
CA TRP A 281 -6.19 -19.59 13.07
C TRP A 281 -5.28 -20.64 13.76
N ILE A 282 -4.38 -20.21 14.66
CA ILE A 282 -3.53 -21.08 15.48
C ILE A 282 -4.10 -21.08 16.90
N THR A 283 -4.68 -22.20 17.32
CA THR A 283 -5.29 -22.37 18.64
C THR A 283 -4.39 -23.18 19.58
N LYS A 284 -4.70 -23.17 20.88
CA LYS A 284 -3.96 -23.97 21.88
C LYS A 284 -4.10 -25.46 21.61
N GLU A 285 -5.27 -25.86 21.15
CA GLU A 285 -5.62 -27.24 20.77
C GLU A 285 -4.76 -27.67 19.58
N ARG A 286 -4.72 -26.86 18.52
CA ARG A 286 -3.89 -27.15 17.33
C ARG A 286 -2.40 -27.24 17.67
N LEU A 287 -1.90 -26.37 18.56
CA LEU A 287 -0.51 -26.43 19.02
C LEU A 287 -0.21 -27.71 19.81
N ARG A 288 -1.18 -28.24 20.58
CA ARG A 288 -1.01 -29.49 21.33
C ARG A 288 -1.09 -30.71 20.43
N GLU A 289 -1.97 -30.68 19.45
CA GLU A 289 -2.22 -31.81 18.54
C GLU A 289 -1.11 -31.94 17.48
N HIS A 290 -0.69 -30.83 16.88
CA HIS A 290 0.21 -30.85 15.73
C HIS A 290 1.65 -30.42 16.08
N GLY A 291 1.87 -29.93 17.30
CA GLY A 291 3.15 -29.38 17.71
C GLY A 291 3.51 -28.07 17.00
N ILE A 292 4.74 -27.61 17.21
CA ILE A 292 5.28 -26.40 16.60
C ILE A 292 6.79 -26.50 16.44
N LEU A 293 7.28 -26.11 15.27
CA LEU A 293 8.71 -25.89 15.06
C LEU A 293 9.09 -24.46 15.46
N LEU A 294 10.08 -24.36 16.32
CA LEU A 294 10.52 -23.14 16.98
C LEU A 294 11.88 -22.70 16.41
N VAL A 295 11.94 -21.56 15.71
CA VAL A 295 13.13 -21.13 14.93
C VAL A 295 13.66 -19.75 15.37
N TRP A 296 14.94 -19.70 15.74
CA TRP A 296 15.65 -18.48 16.16
C TRP A 296 17.06 -18.40 15.56
N PRO A 297 17.61 -17.18 15.41
CA PRO A 297 19.05 -16.99 15.34
C PRO A 297 19.71 -17.54 16.60
N GLY A 298 20.80 -18.29 16.49
CA GLY A 298 21.41 -19.01 17.63
C GLY A 298 21.81 -18.14 18.84
N ARG A 299 21.92 -16.81 18.69
CA ARG A 299 22.21 -15.87 19.80
C ARG A 299 20.95 -15.33 20.49
N ASP A 300 19.80 -15.46 19.85
CA ASP A 300 18.54 -14.83 20.28
C ASP A 300 17.52 -15.86 20.79
N VAL A 301 17.96 -17.12 21.00
CA VAL A 301 17.12 -18.14 21.62
C VAL A 301 16.81 -17.69 23.06
N PRO A 302 15.54 -17.59 23.47
CA PRO A 302 15.19 -17.22 24.83
C PRO A 302 15.80 -18.18 25.85
N SER A 303 16.33 -17.67 26.97
CA SER A 303 17.04 -18.48 27.98
C SER A 303 16.21 -19.63 28.55
N TYR A 304 14.88 -19.48 28.64
CA TYR A 304 13.97 -20.54 29.09
C TYR A 304 13.81 -21.70 28.08
N LEU A 305 14.29 -21.54 26.84
CA LEU A 305 14.33 -22.58 25.80
C LEU A 305 15.73 -23.18 25.61
N GLN A 306 16.77 -22.64 26.24
CA GLN A 306 18.17 -23.09 26.10
C GLN A 306 18.53 -24.25 27.06
N ALA A 307 17.56 -25.12 27.37
CA ALA A 307 17.74 -26.22 28.33
C ALA A 307 18.81 -27.24 27.89
#